data_AF-A0A9E3JNQ1-F1
#
_entry.id   AF-A0A9E3JNQ1-F1
#
_cell.length_a   1.000
_cell.length_b   1.000
_cell.length_c   1.000
_cell.angle_alpha   90.00
_cell.angle_beta   90.00
_cell.angle_gamma   90.00
#
_symmetry.space_group_name_H-M   'P 1'
#
loop_
_entity.id
_entity.type
_entity.pdbx_description
1 polymer ?
#
loop_
_entity_poly.entity_id
_entity_poly.type
_entity_poly.pdbx_seq_one_letter_code
_entity_poly.pdbx_strand_id
1 'polypeptide(L)'
;MRVLPVPLLLCLLPCLSAVARAEEPSATANVRVEYAQVLHVEPVRQTLHAKSIQEDCEHPGEASGVTPAKRNCRTVRVDREFQRVVGYDVDYIHRGVRYRSRLPVDPGKRLRIRITVVPDMPPAEKR
;
A
#
# COMPACT_ATOMS: atom_id res chain seq x y z
N MET A 1 4.36 -79.23 -10.13
CA MET A 1 5.31 -79.74 -11.13
C MET A 1 5.41 -78.74 -12.28
N ARG A 2 6.64 -78.33 -12.61
CA ARG A 2 7.11 -77.80 -13.91
C ARG A 2 6.74 -76.36 -14.33
N VAL A 3 7.64 -75.43 -13.94
CA VAL A 3 8.43 -74.47 -14.79
C VAL A 3 8.36 -74.71 -16.31
N LEU A 4 8.48 -73.76 -17.27
CA LEU A 4 9.03 -72.39 -17.47
C LEU A 4 8.47 -71.93 -18.88
N PRO A 5 8.91 -70.87 -19.60
CA PRO A 5 9.44 -69.52 -19.30
C PRO A 5 8.66 -68.40 -20.06
N VAL A 6 9.00 -67.12 -19.89
CA VAL A 6 9.33 -66.18 -20.99
C VAL A 6 9.77 -64.85 -20.36
N PRO A 7 10.96 -64.33 -20.75
CA PRO A 7 11.56 -63.13 -20.19
C PRO A 7 11.07 -61.90 -20.98
N LEU A 8 10.76 -60.80 -20.29
CA LEU A 8 10.85 -59.49 -20.94
C LEU A 8 10.83 -58.37 -19.91
N LEU A 9 11.65 -57.36 -20.21
CA LEU A 9 11.56 -55.98 -19.74
C LEU A 9 12.20 -55.64 -18.39
N LEU A 10 13.53 -55.59 -18.44
CA LEU A 10 14.34 -54.45 -18.01
C LEU A 10 13.59 -53.10 -18.14
N CYS A 11 13.02 -52.59 -17.05
CA CYS A 11 12.72 -51.17 -16.84
C CYS A 11 13.16 -50.78 -15.42
N LEU A 12 14.48 -50.72 -15.28
CA LEU A 12 15.20 -50.05 -14.20
C LEU A 12 14.84 -48.55 -14.20
N LEU A 13 14.57 -48.05 -12.98
CA LEU A 13 14.42 -46.66 -12.57
C LEU A 13 13.14 -45.92 -13.02
N PRO A 14 12.10 -45.84 -12.17
CA PRO A 14 11.31 -44.62 -12.14
C PRO A 14 12.25 -43.48 -11.74
N CYS A 15 12.37 -42.48 -12.60
CA CYS A 15 13.03 -41.23 -12.28
C CYS A 15 12.50 -40.74 -10.94
N LEU A 16 13.34 -40.82 -9.91
CA LEU A 16 13.26 -39.98 -8.75
C LEU A 16 13.40 -38.57 -9.33
N SER A 17 12.28 -37.95 -9.67
CA SER A 17 12.23 -36.52 -9.95
C SER A 17 12.68 -35.86 -8.65
N ALA A 18 13.98 -35.67 -8.53
CA ALA A 18 14.56 -34.68 -7.66
C ALA A 18 13.90 -33.38 -8.12
N VAL A 19 12.81 -33.01 -7.44
CA VAL A 19 12.43 -31.62 -7.34
C VAL A 19 13.66 -30.99 -6.70
N ALA A 20 14.55 -30.47 -7.55
CA ALA A 20 15.58 -29.55 -7.14
C ALA A 20 14.80 -28.45 -6.44
N ARG A 21 14.84 -28.47 -5.10
CA ARG A 21 14.49 -27.29 -4.32
C ARG A 21 15.49 -26.25 -4.81
N ALA A 22 15.05 -25.39 -5.72
CA ALA A 22 15.65 -24.08 -5.83
C ALA A 22 15.62 -23.54 -4.41
N GLU A 23 16.79 -23.45 -3.79
CA GLU A 23 16.95 -22.77 -2.53
C GLU A 23 16.62 -21.31 -2.84
N GLU A 24 15.35 -20.95 -2.64
CA GLU A 24 14.88 -19.57 -2.67
C GLU A 24 15.87 -18.78 -1.81
N PRO A 25 16.64 -17.84 -2.38
CA PRO A 25 17.70 -17.18 -1.65
C PRO A 25 17.07 -16.51 -0.44
N SER A 26 17.50 -16.96 0.74
CA SER A 26 17.00 -16.51 2.04
C SER A 26 17.18 -15.00 2.14
N ALA A 27 16.12 -14.25 1.82
CA ALA A 27 16.09 -12.79 1.70
C ALA A 27 16.27 -12.05 3.05
N THR A 28 16.78 -12.72 4.08
CA THR A 28 16.80 -12.24 5.46
C THR A 28 18.22 -11.99 6.00
N ALA A 29 19.27 -12.49 5.34
CA ALA A 29 20.61 -12.51 5.94
C ALA A 29 21.16 -11.12 6.33
N ASN A 30 20.71 -10.05 5.65
CA ASN A 30 21.25 -8.70 5.84
C ASN A 30 20.19 -7.62 6.14
N VAL A 31 18.98 -8.00 6.55
CA VAL A 31 17.91 -7.03 6.87
C VAL A 31 17.91 -6.72 8.36
N ARG A 32 18.13 -5.45 8.70
CA ARG A 32 18.05 -4.94 10.08
C ARG A 32 16.90 -3.94 10.22
N VAL A 33 16.20 -4.02 11.33
CA VAL A 33 15.18 -3.03 11.69
C VAL A 33 15.85 -1.94 12.52
N GLU A 34 15.75 -0.70 12.06
CA GLU A 34 16.25 0.48 12.76
C GLU A 34 15.16 1.55 12.85
N TYR A 35 15.44 2.62 13.59
CA TYR A 35 14.54 3.76 13.71
C TYR A 35 15.17 5.02 13.13
N ALA A 36 14.39 5.75 12.36
CA ALA A 36 14.71 7.08 11.85
C ALA A 36 13.95 8.16 12.63
N GLN A 37 14.51 9.36 12.65
CA GLN A 37 13.84 10.53 13.23
C GLN A 37 12.99 11.20 12.16
N VAL A 38 11.71 11.40 12.45
CA VAL A 38 10.81 12.11 11.54
C VAL A 38 11.09 13.61 11.66
N LEU A 39 11.21 14.28 10.50
CA LEU A 39 11.46 15.71 10.40
C LEU A 39 10.19 16.47 10.04
N HIS A 40 9.45 15.99 9.03
CA HIS A 40 8.22 16.63 8.55
C HIS A 40 7.21 15.59 8.05
N VAL A 41 5.93 15.91 8.22
CA VAL A 41 4.80 15.07 7.78
C VAL A 41 3.77 15.95 7.08
N GLU A 42 3.57 15.70 5.79
CA GLU A 42 2.60 16.41 4.97
C GLU A 42 1.43 15.47 4.60
N PRO A 43 0.18 15.77 4.99
CA PRO A 43 -0.96 14.92 4.67
C PRO A 43 -1.34 15.06 3.20
N VAL A 44 -1.36 13.93 2.49
CA VAL A 44 -1.82 13.86 1.11
C VAL A 44 -3.34 13.83 1.10
N ARG A 45 -3.97 14.88 0.59
CA ARG A 45 -5.43 14.98 0.48
C ARG A 45 -5.92 14.61 -0.92
N GLN A 46 -7.03 13.89 -0.98
CA GLN A 46 -7.75 13.57 -2.21
C GLN A 46 -9.11 14.26 -2.19
N THR A 47 -9.44 15.00 -3.24
CA THR A 47 -10.78 15.54 -3.48
C THR A 47 -11.66 14.46 -4.10
N LEU A 48 -12.86 14.30 -3.54
CA LEU A 48 -13.91 13.38 -3.98
C LEU A 48 -15.13 14.21 -4.36
N HIS A 49 -15.70 13.93 -5.53
CA HIS A 49 -16.95 14.56 -5.96
C HIS A 49 -18.11 13.60 -5.71
N ALA A 50 -19.14 14.06 -5.01
CA ALA A 50 -20.34 13.27 -4.77
C ALA A 50 -21.59 14.15 -4.87
N LYS A 51 -22.69 13.56 -5.36
CA LYS A 51 -24.00 14.23 -5.41
C LYS A 51 -24.74 13.95 -4.11
N SER A 52 -25.02 14.98 -3.33
CA SER A 52 -25.79 14.90 -2.09
C SER A 52 -27.23 15.37 -2.34
N ILE A 53 -28.20 14.66 -1.77
CA ILE A 53 -29.61 15.06 -1.80
C ILE A 53 -29.83 16.12 -0.73
N GLN A 54 -30.27 17.32 -1.12
CA GLN A 54 -30.53 18.42 -0.21
C GLN A 54 -31.91 19.03 -0.50
N GLU A 55 -32.60 19.48 0.55
CA GLU A 55 -33.82 20.27 0.43
C GLU A 55 -33.42 21.74 0.24
N ASP A 56 -33.81 22.32 -0.90
CA ASP A 56 -33.66 23.74 -1.18
C ASP A 56 -35.00 24.42 -0.90
N CYS A 57 -35.03 25.29 0.12
CA CYS A 57 -36.25 25.97 0.57
C CYS A 57 -36.13 27.46 0.28
N GLU A 58 -37.07 27.98 -0.51
CA GLU A 58 -37.18 29.41 -0.78
C GLU A 58 -37.43 30.16 0.55
N HIS A 59 -36.53 31.05 0.95
CA HIS A 59 -36.79 31.96 2.06
C HIS A 59 -37.51 33.20 1.52
N PRO A 60 -38.76 33.47 1.95
CA PRO A 60 -39.40 34.73 1.60
C PRO A 60 -38.58 35.86 2.25
N GLY A 61 -38.12 36.80 1.41
CA GLY A 61 -37.31 37.94 1.85
C GLY A 61 -37.99 38.74 2.96
N GLU A 62 -37.17 39.27 3.87
CA GLU A 62 -37.52 39.95 5.12
C GLU A 62 -38.25 41.30 4.90
N ALA A 63 -39.43 41.27 4.29
CA ALA A 63 -40.25 42.46 4.02
C ALA A 63 -41.75 42.20 4.08
N SER A 64 -42.22 41.17 4.82
CA SER A 64 -43.66 41.02 5.03
C SER A 64 -43.98 40.36 6.37
N GLY A 65 -44.49 41.17 7.31
CA GLY A 65 -45.09 40.68 8.53
C GLY A 65 -46.40 39.97 8.22
N VAL A 66 -46.37 38.67 7.95
CA VAL A 66 -47.55 37.81 7.74
C VAL A 66 -47.21 36.37 8.19
N THR A 67 -48.25 35.66 8.66
CA THR A 67 -48.35 34.27 9.14
C THR A 67 -47.37 33.24 8.54
N PRO A 68 -47.06 32.12 9.24
CA PRO A 68 -46.09 31.11 8.77
C PRO A 68 -46.57 30.45 7.48
N ALA A 69 -46.22 31.06 6.35
CA ALA A 69 -46.47 30.52 5.03
C ALA A 69 -45.67 29.22 4.88
N LYS A 70 -46.34 28.18 4.41
CA LYS A 70 -45.76 26.87 4.14
C LYS A 70 -44.54 27.06 3.23
N ARG A 71 -43.33 26.82 3.76
CA ARG A 71 -42.09 26.98 3.00
C ARG A 71 -42.12 26.02 1.80
N ASN A 72 -41.90 26.56 0.60
CA ASN A 72 -41.77 25.76 -0.62
C ASN A 72 -40.35 25.18 -0.65
N CYS A 73 -40.23 23.90 -0.30
CA CYS A 73 -38.97 23.16 -0.35
C CYS A 73 -38.97 22.19 -1.53
N ARG A 74 -37.83 22.07 -2.23
CA ARG A 74 -37.60 21.12 -3.32
C ARG A 74 -36.36 20.29 -3.05
N THR A 75 -36.47 18.97 -3.22
CA THR A 75 -35.33 18.06 -3.21
C THR A 75 -34.46 18.25 -4.45
N VAL A 76 -33.19 18.64 -4.27
CA VAL A 76 -32.20 18.87 -5.32
C VAL A 76 -30.95 18.01 -5.10
N ARG A 77 -30.30 17.57 -6.19
CA ARG A 77 -29.00 16.90 -6.14
C ARG A 77 -27.90 17.94 -6.29
N VAL A 78 -27.17 18.23 -5.22
CA VAL A 78 -26.08 19.21 -5.24
C VAL A 78 -24.75 18.47 -5.34
N ASP A 79 -23.92 18.84 -6.30
CA ASP A 79 -22.53 18.37 -6.38
C ASP A 79 -21.73 18.96 -5.21
N ARG A 80 -21.06 18.09 -4.45
CA ARG A 80 -20.21 18.46 -3.32
C ARG A 80 -18.83 17.87 -3.47
N GLU A 81 -17.84 18.67 -3.13
CA GLU A 81 -16.45 18.25 -3.01
C GLU A 81 -16.13 17.89 -1.56
N PHE A 82 -15.54 16.72 -1.36
CA PHE A 82 -15.07 16.24 -0.06
C PHE A 82 -13.59 15.98 -0.14
N GLN A 83 -12.82 16.44 0.84
CA GLN A 83 -11.40 16.10 0.93
C GLN A 83 -11.17 15.05 2.00
N ARG A 84 -10.42 14.00 1.66
CA ARG A 84 -9.95 12.99 2.63
C ARG A 84 -8.44 12.85 2.59
N VAL A 85 -7.83 12.53 3.73
CA VAL A 85 -6.42 12.17 3.77
C VAL A 85 -6.28 10.73 3.27
N VAL A 86 -5.41 10.52 2.27
CA VAL A 86 -5.13 9.19 1.68
C VAL A 86 -3.75 8.66 2.01
N GLY A 87 -2.89 9.49 2.59
CA GLY A 87 -1.55 9.11 3.00
C GLY A 87 -0.77 10.31 3.51
N TYR A 88 0.51 10.09 3.75
CA TYR A 88 1.42 11.05 4.34
C TYR A 88 2.74 11.03 3.59
N ASP A 89 3.18 12.19 3.13
CA ASP A 89 4.56 12.37 2.69
C ASP A 89 5.41 12.68 3.92
N VAL A 90 6.42 11.84 4.14
CA VAL A 90 7.22 11.85 5.36
C VAL A 90 8.67 12.09 4.99
N ASP A 91 9.20 13.20 5.48
CA ASP A 91 10.63 13.48 5.45
C ASP A 91 11.26 12.99 6.76
N TYR A 92 12.27 12.14 6.68
CA TYR A 92 12.95 11.56 7.82
C TYR A 92 14.46 11.54 7.64
N ILE A 93 15.19 11.49 8.75
CA ILE A 93 16.64 11.42 8.77
C ILE A 93 17.11 10.12 9.41
N HIS A 94 18.07 9.48 8.75
CA HIS A 94 18.76 8.31 9.28
C HIS A 94 20.25 8.43 9.02
N ARG A 95 21.08 8.27 10.07
CA ARG A 95 22.54 8.41 10.02
C ARG A 95 23.01 9.68 9.29
N GLY A 96 22.32 10.79 9.50
CA GLY A 96 22.64 12.10 8.92
C GLY A 96 22.12 12.34 7.49
N VAL A 97 21.56 11.32 6.83
CA VAL A 97 21.02 11.45 5.47
C VAL A 97 19.49 11.60 5.53
N ARG A 98 18.96 12.55 4.75
CA ARG A 98 17.53 12.83 4.65
C ARG A 98 16.90 12.01 3.53
N TYR A 99 15.73 11.47 3.79
CA TYR A 99 14.94 10.66 2.87
C TYR A 99 13.48 11.13 2.89
N ARG A 100 12.76 10.90 1.80
CA ARG A 100 11.31 11.11 1.71
C ARG A 100 10.62 9.80 1.35
N SER A 101 9.49 9.52 1.97
CA SER A 101 8.67 8.35 1.64
C SER A 101 7.19 8.66 1.82
N ARG A 102 6.35 7.99 1.02
CA ARG A 102 4.90 8.09 1.15
C ARG A 102 4.36 6.91 1.96
N LEU A 103 3.66 7.20 3.05
CA LEU A 103 3.10 6.21 3.95
C LEU A 103 1.57 6.23 3.94
N PRO A 104 0.90 5.08 4.16
CA PRO A 104 -0.56 5.03 4.24
C PRO A 104 -1.09 5.53 5.59
N VAL A 105 -0.24 5.61 6.61
CA VAL A 105 -0.59 5.97 7.99
C VAL A 105 0.42 6.97 8.53
N ASP A 106 -0.02 7.81 9.48
CA ASP A 106 0.84 8.77 10.15
C ASP A 106 1.98 8.05 10.89
N PRO A 107 3.26 8.35 10.59
CA PRO A 107 4.41 7.72 11.23
C PRO A 107 4.65 8.16 12.68
N GLY A 108 4.07 9.27 13.13
CA GLY A 108 4.42 9.92 14.38
C GLY A 108 5.85 10.48 14.39
N LYS A 109 6.52 10.45 15.55
CA LYS A 109 7.85 11.08 15.75
C LYS A 109 9.04 10.22 15.32
N ARG A 110 8.86 8.91 15.21
CA ARG A 110 9.94 7.95 14.91
C ARG A 110 9.45 6.93 13.89
N LEU A 111 10.17 6.79 12.79
CA LEU A 111 9.81 5.88 11.72
C LEU A 111 10.61 4.58 11.84
N ARG A 112 9.93 3.43 11.84
CA ARG A 112 10.56 2.12 11.82
C ARG A 112 10.96 1.77 10.38
N ILE A 113 12.25 1.65 10.12
CA ILE A 113 12.81 1.40 8.79
C ILE A 113 13.48 0.02 8.71
N ARG A 114 13.49 -0.58 7.51
CA ARG A 114 14.25 -1.80 7.21
C ARG A 114 15.45 -1.42 6.36
N ILE A 115 16.63 -1.79 6.83
CA ILE A 115 17.90 -1.52 6.16
C ILE A 115 18.47 -2.83 5.67
N THR A 116 18.72 -2.90 4.37
CA THR A 116 19.45 -4.01 3.75
C THR A 116 20.87 -3.54 3.50
N VAL A 117 21.85 -4.26 4.05
CA VAL A 117 23.26 -3.98 3.80
C VAL A 117 23.76 -4.92 2.71
N VAL A 118 24.34 -4.35 1.65
CA VAL A 118 24.98 -5.08 0.57
C VAL A 118 26.43 -4.63 0.51
N PRO A 119 27.42 -5.55 0.55
CA PRO A 119 28.81 -5.17 0.41
C PRO A 119 29.08 -4.62 -0.99
N ASP A 120 29.87 -3.56 -1.08
CA ASP A 120 30.35 -3.01 -2.33
C ASP A 120 31.58 -3.81 -2.79
N MET A 121 31.44 -4.58 -3.88
CA MET A 121 32.56 -5.34 -4.46
C MET A 121 33.14 -4.54 -5.62
N PRO A 122 34.44 -4.17 -5.59
CA PRO A 122 35.07 -3.53 -6.73
C PRO A 122 34.99 -4.47 -7.95
N PRO A 123 34.91 -3.91 -9.17
CA PRO A 123 34.92 -4.74 -10.37
C PRO A 123 36.16 -5.62 -10.36
N ALA A 124 35.98 -6.93 -10.60
CA ALA A 124 37.08 -7.88 -10.62
C ALA A 124 38.11 -7.44 -11.68
N GLU A 125 39.23 -6.92 -11.22
CA GLU A 125 40.35 -6.54 -12.08
C GLU A 125 40.86 -7.82 -12.75
N LYS A 126 40.64 -7.93 -14.06
CA LYS A 126 41.17 -9.04 -14.86
C LYS A 126 42.68 -8.86 -14.91
N ARG A 127 43.38 -9.61 -14.06
CA ARG A 127 44.83 -9.76 -14.09
C ARG A 127 45.28 -10.60 -15.28
#